data_AF-A0A0D0KSP3-F1
#
_entry.id   AF-A0A0D0KSP3-F1
#
_cell.length_a   1.000
_cell.length_b   1.000
_cell.length_c   1.000
_cell.angle_alpha   90.00
_cell.angle_beta   90.00
_cell.angle_gamma   90.00
#
_symmetry.space_group_name_H-M   'P 1'
#
loop_
_entity.id
_entity.type
_entity.pdbx_description
1 polymer ?
#
loop_
_entity_poly.entity_id
_entity_poly.type
_entity_poly.pdbx_seq_one_letter_code
_entity_poly.pdbx_strand_id
1 'polypeptide(L)' 'MAPRRPLNPRDAAEALFSAPKKVAAPAVEKRAIPGTKELVSLKIDSDVLAHFQEDGPGWQERMNDVLRATMLAEDDKEA' A
#
# COMPACT_ATOMS: atom_id res chain seq x y z
N MET A 1 -18.12 -59.19 0.01
CA MET A 1 -17.65 -58.52 1.24
C MET A 1 -17.08 -57.17 0.83
N ALA A 2 -17.59 -56.05 1.37
CA ALA A 2 -17.46 -54.69 0.83
C ALA A 2 -16.03 -54.12 0.79
N PRO A 3 -15.71 -53.17 -0.12
CA PRO A 3 -14.40 -52.50 -0.18
C PRO A 3 -14.21 -51.60 1.05
N ARG A 4 -13.07 -51.75 1.71
CA ARG A 4 -12.69 -51.01 2.92
C ARG A 4 -12.31 -49.59 2.52
N ARG A 5 -13.25 -48.66 2.74
CA ARG A 5 -13.11 -47.21 2.67
C ARG A 5 -11.73 -46.77 3.22
N PRO A 6 -10.88 -46.06 2.46
CA PRO A 6 -9.66 -45.51 3.01
C PRO A 6 -10.01 -44.52 4.13
N LEU A 7 -9.23 -44.66 5.19
CA LEU A 7 -9.27 -43.94 6.45
C LEU A 7 -9.26 -42.41 6.21
N ASN A 8 -10.30 -41.75 6.74
CA ASN A 8 -10.44 -40.31 7.02
C ASN A 8 -10.43 -39.30 5.84
N PRO A 9 -11.61 -38.97 5.28
CA PRO A 9 -11.76 -37.93 4.24
C PRO A 9 -11.43 -36.51 4.71
N ARG A 10 -11.31 -36.28 6.03
CA ARG A 10 -10.89 -34.99 6.59
C ARG A 10 -9.41 -34.70 6.35
N ASP A 11 -8.55 -35.72 6.46
CA ASP A 11 -7.10 -35.56 6.36
C ASP A 11 -6.68 -35.22 4.92
N ALA A 12 -7.30 -35.90 3.95
CA ALA A 12 -7.13 -35.59 2.53
C ALA A 12 -7.58 -34.16 2.17
N ALA A 13 -8.61 -33.61 2.82
CA ALA A 13 -9.05 -32.23 2.58
C ALA A 13 -8.07 -31.20 3.17
N GLU A 14 -7.46 -31.48 4.31
CA GLU A 14 -6.52 -30.56 4.97
C GLU A 14 -5.20 -30.41 4.17
N ALA A 15 -4.75 -31.48 3.52
CA ALA A 15 -3.58 -31.44 2.64
C ALA A 15 -3.79 -30.61 1.35
N LEU A 16 -5.03 -30.53 0.83
CA LEU A 16 -5.38 -29.73 -0.34
C LEU A 16 -5.62 -28.25 -0.04
N PHE A 17 -5.96 -27.91 1.22
CA PHE A 17 -6.26 -26.55 1.66
C PHE A 17 -5.11 -25.85 2.40
N SER A 18 -3.97 -26.52 2.59
CA SER A 18 -2.79 -25.88 3.17
C SER A 18 -2.19 -24.89 2.15
N ALA A 19 -2.42 -23.60 2.39
CA ALA A 19 -1.98 -22.54 1.51
C ALA A 19 -0.43 -22.51 1.44
N PRO A 20 0.17 -22.41 0.24
CA PRO A 20 1.60 -22.20 0.13
C PRO A 20 1.93 -20.87 0.81
N LYS A 21 2.85 -20.91 1.78
CA LYS A 21 3.43 -19.73 2.40
C LYS A 21 3.97 -18.85 1.28
N LYS A 22 3.28 -17.74 0.97
CA LYS A 22 3.76 -16.73 0.03
C LYS A 22 5.12 -16.25 0.54
N VAL A 23 6.17 -16.76 -0.10
CA VAL A 23 7.50 -16.18 0.00
C VAL A 23 7.31 -14.72 -0.40
N ALA A 24 7.60 -13.80 0.53
CA ALA A 24 7.56 -12.38 0.26
C ALA A 24 8.45 -12.15 -0.98
N ALA A 25 7.83 -11.72 -2.07
CA ALA A 25 8.57 -11.33 -3.26
C ALA A 25 9.63 -10.31 -2.81
N PRO A 26 10.89 -10.45 -3.27
CA PRO A 26 11.91 -9.44 -2.98
C PRO A 26 11.33 -8.09 -3.39
N ALA A 27 11.50 -7.08 -2.52
CA ALA A 27 11.05 -5.73 -2.77
C ALA A 27 11.51 -5.34 -4.18
N VAL A 28 10.58 -5.41 -5.13
CA VAL A 28 10.80 -4.85 -6.45
C VAL A 28 10.95 -3.38 -6.15
N GLU A 29 12.18 -2.89 -6.18
CA GLU A 29 12.47 -1.47 -6.33
C GLU A 29 11.66 -1.03 -7.54
N LYS A 30 10.47 -0.48 -7.25
CA LYS A 30 9.56 0.02 -8.24
C LYS A 30 10.31 1.20 -8.83
N ARG A 31 11.00 0.93 -9.93
CA ARG A 31 11.65 1.91 -10.79
C ARG A 31 10.70 3.08 -10.89
N ALA A 32 11.09 4.20 -10.27
CA ALA A 32 10.25 5.36 -10.04
C ALA A 32 9.72 5.85 -11.38
N ILE A 33 8.50 5.43 -11.72
CA ILE A 33 7.80 5.95 -12.88
C ILE A 33 7.43 7.38 -12.50
N PRO A 34 7.96 8.40 -13.20
CA PRO A 34 7.67 9.79 -12.85
C PRO A 34 6.15 9.99 -12.95
N GLY A 35 5.52 10.28 -11.81
CA GLY A 35 4.07 10.43 -11.70
C GLY A 35 3.34 9.39 -10.84
N THR A 36 4.04 8.40 -10.27
CA THR A 36 3.39 7.46 -9.33
C THR A 36 3.26 8.09 -7.94
N LYS A 37 2.04 8.15 -7.41
CA LYS A 37 1.79 8.51 -6.01
C LYS A 37 2.18 7.32 -5.13
N GLU A 38 3.16 7.51 -4.25
CA GLU A 38 3.56 6.49 -3.29
C GLU A 38 2.81 6.68 -1.96
N LEU A 39 2.25 5.59 -1.43
CA LEU A 39 1.64 5.61 -0.10
C LEU A 39 2.76 5.51 0.92
N VAL A 40 3.03 6.63 1.59
CA VAL A 40 4.04 6.74 2.64
C VAL A 40 3.37 6.97 4.00
N SER A 41 4.02 6.47 5.06
CA SER A 41 3.58 6.72 6.44
C SER A 41 4.34 7.92 6.98
N LEU A 42 3.73 9.12 6.85
CA LEU A 42 4.28 10.39 7.32
C LEU A 42 3.48 10.88 8.54
N LYS A 43 4.17 11.45 9.53
CA LYS A 43 3.51 12.12 10.66
C LYS A 43 3.19 13.56 10.27
N ILE A 44 1.91 13.91 10.31
CA ILE A 44 1.40 15.26 10.06
C ILE A 44 0.80 15.80 11.35
N ASP A 45 0.95 17.10 11.59
CA ASP A 45 0.31 17.76 12.72
C ASP A 45 -1.22 17.75 12.59
N SER A 46 -1.91 17.67 13.72
CA SER A 46 -3.38 17.57 13.73
C SER A 46 -4.07 18.84 13.23
N ASP A 47 -3.49 20.02 13.47
CA ASP A 47 -4.03 21.30 13.00
C ASP A 47 -3.95 21.40 11.48
N VAL A 48 -2.79 21.04 10.92
CA VAL A 48 -2.55 20.99 9.49
C VAL A 48 -3.49 20.00 8.80
N LEU A 49 -3.64 18.79 9.38
CA LEU A 49 -4.56 17.78 8.84
C LEU A 49 -6.02 18.27 8.88
N ALA A 50 -6.44 18.91 9.97
CA ALA A 50 -7.78 19.48 10.08
C ALA A 50 -8.00 20.55 9.00
N HIS A 51 -7.08 21.50 8.85
CA HIS A 51 -7.16 22.56 7.85
C HIS A 51 -7.38 22.02 6.43
N PHE A 52 -6.62 21.00 6.02
CA PHE A 52 -6.80 20.40 4.71
C PHE A 52 -8.12 19.60 4.60
N GLN A 53 -8.54 18.92 5.66
CA GLN A 53 -9.79 18.13 5.68
C GLN A 53 -11.06 18.98 5.64
N GLU A 54 -11.07 20.16 6.27
CA GLU A 54 -12.24 21.08 6.28
C GLU A 54 -12.68 21.48 4.88
N ASP A 55 -11.71 21.56 3.96
CA ASP A 55 -11.92 22.00 2.59
C ASP A 55 -12.53 20.89 1.70
N GLY A 56 -12.76 19.69 2.25
CA GLY A 56 -13.59 18.64 1.64
C GLY A 56 -12.83 17.57 0.85
N PRO A 57 -13.50 16.82 -0.05
CA PRO A 57 -12.91 15.71 -0.78
C PRO A 57 -11.67 16.15 -1.58
N GLY A 58 -10.66 15.28 -1.67
CA GLY A 58 -9.40 15.59 -2.36
C GLY A 58 -8.38 16.39 -1.54
N TRP A 59 -8.56 16.54 -0.22
CA TRP A 59 -7.61 17.22 0.68
C TRP A 59 -6.16 16.73 0.56
N GLN A 60 -5.96 15.42 0.34
CA GLN A 60 -4.62 14.85 0.14
C GLN A 60 -3.96 15.33 -1.17
N GLU A 61 -4.74 15.51 -2.24
CA GLU A 61 -4.21 16.00 -3.51
C GLU A 61 -3.77 17.46 -3.41
N ARG A 62 -4.52 18.28 -2.68
CA ARG A 62 -4.14 19.66 -2.37
C ARG A 62 -2.91 19.76 -1.50
N MET A 63 -2.81 18.91 -0.47
CA MET A 63 -1.59 18.83 0.34
C MET A 63 -0.38 18.48 -0.54
N ASN A 64 -0.53 17.53 -1.45
CA ASN A 64 0.52 17.18 -2.41
C ASN A 64 0.84 18.33 -3.38
N ASP A 65 -0.15 19.11 -3.82
CA ASP A 65 0.06 20.29 -4.67
C ASP A 65 0.88 21.38 -3.97
N VAL A 66 0.57 21.66 -2.70
CA VAL A 66 1.36 22.58 -1.86
C VAL A 66 2.81 22.11 -1.73
N LEU A 67 3.03 20.83 -1.46
CA LEU A 67 4.38 20.25 -1.37
C LEU A 67 5.14 20.34 -2.71
N ARG A 68 4.46 20.21 -3.85
CA ARG A 68 5.10 20.42 -5.16
C ARG A 68 5.42 21.89 -5.42
N ALA A 69 4.53 22.79 -5.04
CA ALA A 69 4.74 24.23 -5.18
C ALA A 69 5.95 24.68 -4.36
N THR A 70 6.16 24.14 -3.15
CA THR A 70 7.37 24.43 -2.37
C THR A 70 8.62 23.88 -3.04
N MET A 71 8.60 22.64 -3.54
CA MET A 71 9.74 22.05 -4.27
C MET A 71 10.14 22.88 -5.50
N LEU A 72 9.16 23.36 -6.28
CA LEU A 72 9.41 24.22 -7.44
C LEU A 72 9.97 25.59 -7.05
N ALA A 73 9.48 26.17 -5.95
CA ALA A 73 9.98 27.44 -5.44
C ALA A 73 11.40 27.32 -4.85
N GLU A 74 11.77 26.15 -4.33
CA GLU A 74 13.14 25.86 -3.88
C GLU A 74 14.10 25.71 -5.08
N ASP A 75 13.68 25.03 -6.15
CA ASP A 75 14.45 24.89 -7.39
C ASP A 75 14.77 26.25 -8.05
N ASP A 76 13.80 27.18 -8.10
CA ASP A 76 13.99 28.56 -8.60
C ASP A 76 14.95 29.39 -7.73
N LYS A 77 15.04 29.09 -6.44
CA LYS A 77 15.89 29.82 -5.49
C LYS A 77 17.35 29.36 -5.50
N GLU A 78 17.62 28.15 -5.98
CA GLU A 78 18.96 27.59 -6.13
C GLU A 78 19.53 27.74 -7.56
N ALA A 79 18.77 28.35 -8.48
CA ALA A 79 19.14 28.60 -9.87
C ALA A 79 19.86 29.95 -10.10
#